data_AF-A0A8I6G1Q3-F1
#
_entry.id   AF-A0A8I6G1Q3-F1
#
_cell.length_a   1.000
_cell.length_b   1.000
_cell.length_c   1.000
_cell.angle_alpha   90.00
_cell.angle_beta   90.00
_cell.angle_gamma   90.00
#
_symmetry.space_group_name_H-M   'P 1'
#
loop_
_entity.id
_entity.type
_entity.pdbx_description
1 polymer ?
#
loop_
_entity_poly.entity_id
_entity_poly.type
_entity_poly.pdbx_seq_one_letter_code
_entity_poly.pdbx_strand_id
1 'polypeptide(L)'
;MAAGGAVAAAPECRLLPYALHKWSSFSSTYLPENILVDKPNDQSSRWSSESNYPPQYLILKLERPAIVQNITFGKYEKTHVCNLKKFKVFGGMNEENMTELLSSGLKNDYNKETFTLKHKIDEQMFPCRFIKIVPLLSWGPSFNFSIWYVELSGIDDPDIVQPCLNWYSKYREQEAIRLCLKHFRQHNYTEAFESLQKKTKIALEHPMLTDMHDKLVLKGDFDACEELIEKAVNGKKL
;
A
#
# COMPACT_ATOMS: atom_id res chain seq x y z
N MET A 1 -15.49 19.15 -44.01
CA MET A 1 -16.05 18.18 -43.05
C MET A 1 -14.94 17.83 -42.07
N ALA A 2 -14.82 18.60 -40.99
CA ALA A 2 -13.79 18.38 -39.97
C ALA A 2 -14.21 17.19 -39.10
N ALA A 3 -13.39 16.14 -39.08
CA ALA A 3 -13.54 15.03 -38.17
C ALA A 3 -13.23 15.52 -36.75
N GLY A 4 -14.27 15.65 -35.93
CA GLY A 4 -14.12 15.92 -34.50
C GLY A 4 -13.43 14.72 -33.84
N GLY A 5 -12.18 14.90 -33.45
CA GLY A 5 -11.48 13.96 -32.59
C GLY A 5 -12.23 13.85 -31.26
N ALA A 6 -12.73 12.66 -30.94
CA ALA A 6 -13.27 12.36 -29.63
C ALA A 6 -12.14 12.55 -28.60
N VAL A 7 -12.25 13.59 -27.79
CA VAL A 7 -11.42 13.76 -26.59
C VAL A 7 -11.78 12.59 -25.69
N ALA A 8 -10.85 11.66 -25.46
CA ALA A 8 -11.04 10.56 -24.53
C ALA A 8 -11.39 11.16 -23.16
N ALA A 9 -12.61 10.91 -22.68
CA ALA A 9 -13.05 11.38 -21.38
C ALA A 9 -12.11 10.83 -20.30
N ALA A 10 -11.72 11.67 -19.35
CA ALA A 10 -10.90 11.22 -18.24
C ALA A 10 -11.62 10.10 -17.48
N PRO A 11 -10.90 9.08 -16.99
CA PRO A 11 -11.52 7.98 -16.25
C PRO A 11 -12.36 8.51 -15.09
N GLU A 12 -13.63 8.12 -15.03
CA GLU A 12 -14.51 8.58 -13.96
C GLU A 12 -14.14 7.92 -12.63
N CYS A 13 -13.86 8.73 -11.62
CA CYS A 13 -13.71 8.28 -10.24
C CYS A 13 -15.09 7.98 -9.66
N ARG A 14 -15.32 6.71 -9.26
CA ARG A 14 -16.60 6.19 -8.78
C ARG A 14 -16.46 5.55 -7.41
N LEU A 15 -17.58 5.37 -6.72
CA LEU A 15 -17.67 4.60 -5.49
C LEU A 15 -17.31 3.13 -5.77
N LEU A 16 -16.46 2.55 -4.92
CA LEU A 16 -15.98 1.17 -5.03
C LEU A 16 -16.60 0.31 -3.90
N PRO A 17 -17.61 -0.52 -4.21
CA PRO A 17 -18.20 -1.41 -3.22
C PRO A 17 -17.19 -2.41 -2.65
N TYR A 18 -17.30 -2.67 -1.35
CA TYR A 18 -16.45 -3.61 -0.64
C TYR A 18 -17.24 -4.37 0.42
N ALA A 19 -16.73 -5.53 0.80
CA ALA A 19 -17.16 -6.29 1.96
C ALA A 19 -16.05 -6.33 3.02
N LEU A 20 -16.44 -6.48 4.28
CA LEU A 20 -15.51 -6.80 5.35
C LEU A 20 -14.97 -8.22 5.11
N HIS A 21 -13.64 -8.37 5.12
CA HIS A 21 -12.98 -9.64 4.82
C HIS A 21 -12.28 -10.23 6.03
N LYS A 22 -11.52 -9.41 6.77
CA LYS A 22 -10.90 -9.79 8.05
C LYS A 22 -10.82 -8.60 8.99
N TRP A 23 -10.69 -8.87 10.28
CA TRP A 23 -10.49 -7.87 11.31
C TRP A 23 -9.63 -8.45 12.42
N SER A 24 -8.92 -7.61 13.14
CA SER A 24 -8.13 -8.02 14.30
C SER A 24 -9.00 -8.42 15.50
N SER A 25 -9.96 -7.56 15.84
CA SER A 25 -10.87 -7.72 16.96
C SER A 25 -12.05 -6.75 16.79
N PHE A 26 -13.09 -6.93 17.60
CA PHE A 26 -14.13 -5.92 17.78
C PHE A 26 -14.68 -5.97 19.21
N SER A 27 -15.19 -4.85 19.70
CA SER A 27 -15.76 -4.73 21.04
C SER A 27 -17.28 -4.83 20.98
N SER A 28 -17.86 -5.75 21.76
CA SER A 28 -19.31 -5.86 22.00
C SER A 28 -20.15 -5.81 20.71
N THR A 29 -20.95 -4.77 20.52
CA THR A 29 -21.84 -4.56 19.36
C THR A 29 -21.25 -3.63 18.30
N TYR A 30 -19.98 -3.21 18.45
CA TYR A 30 -19.30 -2.32 17.51
C TYR A 30 -18.65 -3.12 16.37
N LEU A 31 -19.50 -3.72 15.55
CA LEU A 31 -19.14 -4.66 14.51
C LEU A 31 -18.29 -4.04 13.40
N PRO A 32 -17.40 -4.82 12.75
CA PRO A 32 -16.67 -4.39 11.57
C PRO A 32 -17.58 -3.82 10.47
N GLU A 33 -18.75 -4.41 10.25
CA GLU A 33 -19.71 -4.05 9.19
C GLU A 33 -20.33 -2.66 9.39
N ASN A 34 -20.27 -2.10 10.60
CA ASN A 34 -20.83 -0.78 10.88
C ASN A 34 -20.16 0.33 10.04
N ILE A 35 -18.93 0.11 9.54
CA ILE A 35 -18.25 1.09 8.68
C ILE A 35 -18.91 1.26 7.30
N LEU A 36 -19.84 0.38 6.92
CA LEU A 36 -20.53 0.43 5.63
C LEU A 36 -21.63 1.51 5.59
N VAL A 37 -22.07 2.00 6.75
CA VAL A 37 -23.23 2.89 6.86
C VAL A 37 -22.83 4.21 7.50
N ASP A 38 -23.06 5.31 6.80
CA ASP A 38 -22.79 6.66 7.30
C ASP A 38 -23.96 7.17 8.15
N LYS A 39 -23.89 6.93 9.46
CA LYS A 39 -24.90 7.38 10.45
C LYS A 39 -24.24 8.20 11.56
N PRO A 40 -23.94 9.49 11.31
CA PRO A 40 -23.27 10.35 12.30
C PRO A 40 -24.08 10.54 13.59
N ASN A 41 -25.41 10.40 13.54
CA ASN A 41 -26.29 10.59 14.69
C ASN A 41 -26.43 9.32 15.56
N ASP A 42 -25.79 8.21 15.19
CA ASP A 42 -25.85 6.93 15.91
C ASP A 42 -24.47 6.59 16.49
N GLN A 43 -24.31 6.75 17.81
CA GLN A 43 -23.04 6.46 18.49
C GLN A 43 -22.59 4.99 18.39
N SER A 44 -23.52 4.08 18.05
CA SER A 44 -23.27 2.65 17.90
C SER A 44 -22.83 2.26 16.49
N SER A 45 -23.07 3.12 15.49
CA SER A 45 -22.69 2.93 14.09
C SER A 45 -21.20 3.16 13.86
N ARG A 46 -20.39 2.30 14.48
CA ARG A 46 -18.94 2.26 14.32
C ARG A 46 -18.41 0.84 14.52
N TRP A 47 -17.29 0.55 13.89
CA TRP A 47 -16.39 -0.49 14.36
C TRP A 47 -15.59 0.06 15.55
N SER A 48 -15.37 -0.77 16.56
CA SER A 48 -14.40 -0.48 17.61
C SER A 48 -13.55 -1.69 17.91
N SER A 49 -12.23 -1.53 17.99
CA SER A 49 -11.35 -2.61 18.41
C SER A 49 -11.63 -3.03 19.86
N GLU A 50 -11.31 -4.27 20.21
CA GLU A 50 -11.46 -4.77 21.59
C GLU A 50 -10.43 -4.13 22.53
N SER A 51 -9.22 -3.89 22.03
CA SER A 51 -8.15 -3.18 22.74
C SER A 51 -7.41 -2.21 21.80
N ASN A 52 -6.52 -1.40 22.35
CA ASN A 52 -5.59 -0.56 21.59
C ASN A 52 -4.20 -1.22 21.38
N TYR A 53 -4.00 -2.47 21.82
CA TYR A 53 -2.75 -3.18 21.62
C TYR A 53 -2.59 -3.62 20.16
N PRO A 54 -1.47 -3.30 19.49
CA PRO A 54 -1.25 -3.71 18.11
C PRO A 54 -1.00 -5.23 18.00
N PRO A 55 -1.31 -5.87 16.85
CA PRO A 55 -1.87 -5.25 15.65
C PRO A 55 -3.41 -5.13 15.69
N GLN A 56 -3.93 -3.93 15.43
CA GLN A 56 -5.35 -3.70 15.16
C GLN A 56 -5.55 -3.34 13.70
N TYR A 57 -6.57 -3.90 13.04
CA TYR A 57 -6.84 -3.64 11.63
C TYR A 57 -8.24 -4.08 11.17
N LEU A 58 -8.67 -3.51 10.05
CA LEU A 58 -9.72 -4.03 9.19
C LEU A 58 -9.14 -4.32 7.81
N ILE A 59 -9.53 -5.44 7.19
CA ILE A 59 -9.26 -5.76 5.79
C ILE A 59 -10.59 -5.76 5.05
N LEU A 60 -10.67 -4.90 4.04
CA LEU A 60 -11.78 -4.72 3.13
C LEU A 60 -11.43 -5.44 1.84
N LYS A 61 -12.38 -6.19 1.28
CA LYS A 61 -12.26 -6.84 -0.02
C LYS A 61 -13.22 -6.17 -0.99
N LEU A 62 -12.68 -5.56 -2.03
CA LEU A 62 -13.50 -4.96 -3.09
C LEU A 62 -14.25 -6.06 -3.85
N GLU A 63 -15.43 -5.75 -4.38
CA GLU A 63 -16.18 -6.69 -5.23
C GLU A 63 -15.36 -7.07 -6.46
N ARG A 64 -14.70 -6.09 -7.08
CA ARG A 64 -13.83 -6.24 -8.25
C ARG A 64 -12.49 -5.52 -8.00
N PRO A 65 -11.39 -5.95 -8.64
CA PRO A 65 -10.15 -5.17 -8.60
C PRO A 65 -10.38 -3.76 -9.14
N ALA A 66 -9.76 -2.76 -8.52
CA ALA A 66 -9.90 -1.36 -8.92
C ALA A 66 -8.61 -0.58 -8.64
N ILE A 67 -8.42 0.52 -9.35
CA ILE A 67 -7.42 1.55 -8.99
C ILE A 67 -8.03 2.38 -7.87
N VAL A 68 -7.67 2.09 -6.62
CA VAL A 68 -8.24 2.77 -5.44
C VAL A 68 -7.51 4.10 -5.23
N GLN A 69 -8.18 5.20 -5.56
CA GLN A 69 -7.59 6.53 -5.58
C GLN A 69 -7.80 7.28 -4.27
N ASN A 70 -8.95 7.11 -3.62
CA ASN A 70 -9.25 7.79 -2.37
C ASN A 70 -9.89 6.87 -1.34
N ILE A 71 -9.70 7.24 -0.08
CA ILE A 71 -10.43 6.71 1.06
C ILE A 71 -11.08 7.89 1.80
N THR A 72 -12.34 7.73 2.16
CA THR A 72 -13.08 8.73 2.92
C THR A 72 -13.53 8.14 4.25
N PHE A 73 -13.31 8.90 5.32
CA PHE A 73 -13.73 8.55 6.67
C PHE A 73 -14.89 9.44 7.10
N GLY A 74 -16.03 8.83 7.42
CA GLY A 74 -17.11 9.51 8.12
C GLY A 74 -16.80 9.66 9.61
N LYS A 75 -17.65 10.40 10.32
CA LYS A 75 -17.47 10.78 11.72
C LYS A 75 -18.79 10.69 12.48
N TYR A 76 -18.69 10.69 13.80
CA TYR A 76 -19.81 10.97 14.68
C TYR A 76 -20.20 12.45 14.64
N GLU A 77 -21.44 12.79 14.99
CA GLU A 77 -21.96 14.17 15.04
C GLU A 77 -21.18 15.09 16.00
N LYS A 78 -20.39 14.52 16.92
CA LYS A 78 -19.56 15.22 17.89
C LYS A 78 -18.14 14.69 17.89
N THR A 79 -17.23 15.44 18.51
CA THR A 79 -15.85 14.99 18.75
C THR A 79 -15.86 13.69 19.57
N HIS A 80 -14.92 12.78 19.30
CA HIS A 80 -14.91 11.49 19.96
C HIS A 80 -13.48 11.00 20.22
N VAL A 81 -13.22 10.57 21.45
CA VAL A 81 -11.88 10.16 21.92
C VAL A 81 -11.30 8.96 21.16
N CYS A 82 -12.16 8.08 20.64
CA CYS A 82 -11.75 6.92 19.83
C CYS A 82 -11.41 7.25 18.37
N ASN A 83 -11.54 8.51 17.92
CA ASN A 83 -11.16 8.90 16.57
C ASN A 83 -9.67 8.64 16.31
N LEU A 84 -9.34 8.24 15.08
CA LEU A 84 -7.99 7.85 14.69
C LEU A 84 -7.10 9.07 14.51
N LYS A 85 -6.37 9.47 15.56
CA LYS A 85 -5.33 10.50 15.49
C LYS A 85 -4.19 10.10 14.54
N LYS A 86 -3.90 8.79 14.41
CA LYS A 86 -2.93 8.26 13.46
C LYS A 86 -3.38 6.90 12.93
N PHE A 87 -3.27 6.71 11.62
CA PHE A 87 -3.57 5.45 10.95
C PHE A 87 -2.72 5.28 9.69
N LYS A 88 -2.66 4.05 9.20
CA LYS A 88 -2.11 3.70 7.90
C LYS A 88 -3.14 2.96 7.06
N VAL A 89 -3.00 3.08 5.75
CA VAL A 89 -3.77 2.30 4.77
C VAL A 89 -2.79 1.54 3.91
N PHE A 90 -3.03 0.25 3.76
CA PHE A 90 -2.30 -0.64 2.86
C PHE A 90 -3.25 -1.21 1.81
N GLY A 91 -2.72 -1.62 0.67
CA GLY A 91 -3.52 -2.31 -0.33
C GLY A 91 -2.71 -3.22 -1.23
N GLY A 92 -3.39 -4.16 -1.83
CA GLY A 92 -2.78 -5.11 -2.75
C GLY A 92 -3.80 -6.01 -3.42
N MET A 93 -3.30 -6.84 -4.34
CA MET A 93 -4.09 -7.88 -5.00
C MET A 93 -4.31 -9.11 -4.10
N ASN A 94 -3.50 -9.25 -3.04
CA ASN A 94 -3.50 -10.34 -2.07
C ASN A 94 -3.41 -9.75 -0.65
N GLU A 95 -3.66 -10.55 0.39
CA GLU A 95 -3.71 -10.06 1.77
C GLU A 95 -2.34 -10.01 2.48
N GLU A 96 -1.34 -10.74 1.98
CA GLU A 96 -0.06 -10.96 2.65
C GLU A 96 0.99 -9.90 2.31
N ASN A 97 1.04 -9.48 1.04
CA ASN A 97 2.08 -8.60 0.49
C ASN A 97 1.50 -7.25 0.04
N MET A 98 0.88 -6.52 0.97
CA MET A 98 0.28 -5.22 0.69
C MET A 98 1.32 -4.09 0.67
N THR A 99 1.08 -3.09 -0.16
CA THR A 99 1.88 -1.84 -0.24
C THR A 99 1.25 -0.77 0.65
N GLU A 100 2.06 0.02 1.36
CA GLU A 100 1.58 1.19 2.10
C GLU A 100 1.09 2.27 1.11
N LEU A 101 -0.18 2.65 1.23
CA LEU A 101 -0.84 3.61 0.35
C LEU A 101 -0.96 5.00 0.99
N LEU A 102 -1.06 5.06 2.32
CA LEU A 102 -1.23 6.29 3.08
C LEU A 102 -0.77 6.10 4.53
N SER A 103 -0.14 7.13 5.09
CA SER A 103 0.09 7.28 6.53
C SER A 103 -0.36 8.67 6.93
N SER A 104 -1.43 8.77 7.72
CA SER A 104 -2.08 10.04 8.04
C SER A 104 -2.79 9.99 9.41
N GLY A 105 -3.65 10.97 9.69
CA GLY A 105 -4.47 11.09 10.90
C GLY A 105 -5.75 11.86 10.61
N LEU A 106 -6.81 11.57 11.36
CA LEU A 106 -8.08 12.29 11.31
C LEU A 106 -8.08 13.46 12.28
N LYS A 107 -8.71 14.56 11.88
CA LYS A 107 -9.08 15.64 12.82
C LYS A 107 -10.14 15.12 13.79
N ASN A 108 -10.07 15.57 15.04
CA ASN A 108 -11.07 15.24 16.04
C ASN A 108 -12.27 16.20 15.96
N ASP A 109 -12.97 16.15 14.84
CA ASP A 109 -14.18 16.90 14.54
C ASP A 109 -15.25 15.97 13.92
N TYR A 110 -16.38 16.54 13.52
CA TYR A 110 -17.50 15.86 12.89
C TYR A 110 -17.49 15.94 11.35
N ASN A 111 -16.40 16.46 10.76
CA ASN A 111 -16.33 16.64 9.32
C ASN A 111 -15.78 15.37 8.65
N LYS A 112 -16.47 14.91 7.60
CA LYS A 112 -15.99 13.82 6.74
C LYS A 112 -14.67 14.21 6.08
N GLU A 113 -13.70 13.31 6.05
CA GLU A 113 -12.36 13.57 5.51
C GLU A 113 -11.99 12.57 4.42
N THR A 114 -11.56 13.08 3.26
CA THR A 114 -11.12 12.27 2.12
C THR A 114 -9.61 12.42 1.92
N PHE A 115 -8.93 11.31 1.73
CA PHE A 115 -7.48 11.26 1.50
C PHE A 115 -7.17 10.55 0.20
N THR A 116 -6.28 11.13 -0.59
CA THR A 116 -5.72 10.46 -1.77
C THR A 116 -4.75 9.37 -1.34
N LEU A 117 -4.91 8.19 -1.91
CA LEU A 117 -4.07 7.02 -1.72
C LEU A 117 -3.00 6.98 -2.81
N LYS A 118 -1.81 6.47 -2.48
CA LYS A 118 -0.83 6.09 -3.51
C LYS A 118 -1.46 4.99 -4.39
N HIS A 119 -1.62 5.29 -5.67
CA HIS A 119 -2.20 4.38 -6.66
C HIS A 119 -1.35 4.27 -7.94
N LYS A 120 -0.12 4.81 -7.89
CA LYS A 120 0.88 4.74 -8.96
C LYS A 120 2.22 4.27 -8.43
N ILE A 121 2.95 3.56 -9.28
CA ILE A 121 4.38 3.29 -9.15
C ILE A 121 5.02 3.94 -10.38
N ASP A 122 5.92 4.89 -10.13
CA ASP A 122 6.33 5.88 -11.13
C ASP A 122 5.08 6.54 -11.75
N GLU A 123 4.84 6.40 -13.05
CA GLU A 123 3.64 6.92 -13.71
C GLU A 123 2.54 5.88 -13.98
N GLN A 124 2.80 4.61 -13.67
CA GLN A 124 1.89 3.52 -13.98
C GLN A 124 0.96 3.21 -12.80
N MET A 125 -0.34 3.18 -13.07
CA MET A 125 -1.35 2.84 -12.06
C MET A 125 -1.32 1.35 -11.72
N PHE A 126 -1.59 1.01 -10.46
CA PHE A 126 -1.71 -0.38 -10.00
C PHE A 126 -3.06 -0.64 -9.29
N PRO A 127 -3.67 -1.81 -9.52
CA PRO A 127 -4.94 -2.16 -8.87
C PRO A 127 -4.76 -2.79 -7.50
N CYS A 128 -5.80 -2.67 -6.68
CA CYS A 128 -5.97 -3.40 -5.42
C CYS A 128 -7.25 -4.23 -5.47
N ARG A 129 -7.22 -5.40 -4.84
CA ARG A 129 -8.42 -6.19 -4.49
C ARG A 129 -8.74 -6.08 -3.00
N PHE A 130 -7.73 -5.82 -2.18
CA PHE A 130 -7.84 -5.69 -0.74
C PHE A 130 -7.29 -4.35 -0.28
N ILE A 131 -7.96 -3.75 0.70
CA ILE A 131 -7.52 -2.56 1.42
C ILE A 131 -7.49 -2.88 2.90
N LYS A 132 -6.36 -2.62 3.57
CA LYS A 132 -6.18 -2.82 5.01
C LYS A 132 -6.00 -1.48 5.70
N ILE A 133 -6.87 -1.19 6.65
CA ILE A 133 -6.79 0.01 7.50
C ILE A 133 -6.17 -0.41 8.84
N VAL A 134 -5.11 0.27 9.25
CA VAL A 134 -4.37 -0.02 10.48
C VAL A 134 -4.42 1.22 11.38
N PRO A 135 -5.31 1.26 12.39
CA PRO A 135 -5.26 2.31 13.40
C PRO A 135 -3.98 2.19 14.25
N LEU A 136 -3.37 3.33 14.57
CA LEU A 136 -2.10 3.41 15.31
C LEU A 136 -2.21 4.22 16.59
N LEU A 137 -3.01 5.28 16.58
CA LEU A 137 -3.19 6.16 17.73
C LEU A 137 -4.61 6.75 17.73
N SER A 138 -5.29 6.67 18.86
CA SER A 138 -6.56 7.37 19.11
C SER A 138 -6.30 8.77 19.67
N TRP A 139 -7.29 9.65 19.62
CA TRP A 139 -7.19 10.97 20.27
C TRP A 139 -7.18 10.88 21.80
N GLY A 140 -7.85 9.87 22.37
CA GLY A 140 -7.82 9.55 23.79
C GLY A 140 -6.82 8.42 24.11
N PRO A 141 -5.75 8.65 24.89
CA PRO A 141 -4.62 7.73 25.08
C PRO A 141 -4.96 6.30 25.55
N SER A 142 -6.10 6.11 26.21
CA SER A 142 -6.51 4.82 26.83
C SER A 142 -7.77 4.24 26.21
N PHE A 143 -8.25 4.81 25.10
CA PHE A 143 -9.46 4.34 24.44
C PHE A 143 -9.15 3.47 23.23
N ASN A 144 -10.04 2.52 22.96
CA ASN A 144 -10.02 1.68 21.77
C ASN A 144 -10.11 2.51 20.49
N PHE A 145 -9.74 1.90 19.37
CA PHE A 145 -9.82 2.54 18.06
C PHE A 145 -11.23 2.44 17.53
N SER A 146 -11.72 3.50 16.88
CA SER A 146 -13.01 3.45 16.20
C SER A 146 -12.97 4.02 14.80
N ILE A 147 -13.72 3.38 13.92
CA ILE A 147 -13.99 3.82 12.55
C ILE A 147 -15.50 3.88 12.38
N TRP A 148 -16.03 5.04 12.02
CA TRP A 148 -17.47 5.28 11.91
C TRP A 148 -18.00 4.82 10.56
N TYR A 149 -17.34 5.25 9.49
CA TYR A 149 -17.74 4.98 8.11
C TYR A 149 -16.52 5.02 7.21
N VAL A 150 -16.49 4.16 6.19
CA VAL A 150 -15.46 4.14 5.16
C VAL A 150 -16.09 4.12 3.78
N GLU A 151 -15.66 5.05 2.94
CA GLU A 151 -15.91 5.06 1.50
C GLU A 151 -14.60 4.82 0.75
N LEU A 152 -14.62 3.99 -0.29
CA LEU A 152 -13.49 3.85 -1.21
C LEU A 152 -13.94 4.38 -2.58
N SER A 153 -13.09 5.16 -3.24
CA SER A 153 -13.38 5.64 -4.59
C SER A 153 -12.17 5.57 -5.51
N GLY A 154 -12.45 5.40 -6.80
CA GLY A 154 -11.43 5.27 -7.83
C GLY A 154 -11.99 4.70 -9.13
N ILE A 155 -11.17 3.95 -9.86
CA ILE A 155 -11.50 3.46 -11.20
C ILE A 155 -11.67 1.95 -11.17
N ASP A 156 -12.87 1.45 -11.47
CA ASP A 156 -13.19 0.02 -11.61
C ASP A 156 -13.56 -0.39 -13.04
N ASP A 157 -13.39 0.52 -14.00
CA ASP A 157 -13.58 0.25 -15.43
C ASP A 157 -12.62 -0.85 -15.90
N PRO A 158 -13.13 -2.02 -16.35
CA PRO A 158 -12.30 -3.11 -16.84
C PRO A 158 -11.32 -2.71 -17.94
N ASP A 159 -11.69 -1.77 -18.82
CA ASP A 159 -10.83 -1.35 -19.94
C ASP A 159 -9.55 -0.64 -19.47
N ILE A 160 -9.57 -0.08 -18.25
CA ILE A 160 -8.43 0.57 -17.60
C ILE A 160 -7.75 -0.38 -16.61
N VAL A 161 -8.56 -1.07 -15.80
CA VAL A 161 -8.06 -1.94 -14.73
C VAL A 161 -7.31 -3.14 -15.29
N GLN A 162 -7.79 -3.78 -16.36
CA GLN A 162 -7.17 -4.99 -16.92
C GLN A 162 -5.75 -4.76 -17.45
N PRO A 163 -5.47 -3.71 -18.26
CA PRO A 163 -4.09 -3.38 -18.64
C PRO A 163 -3.18 -3.10 -17.43
N CYS A 164 -3.68 -2.36 -16.44
CA CYS A 164 -2.93 -2.06 -15.21
C CYS A 164 -2.63 -3.34 -14.41
N LEU A 165 -3.58 -4.28 -14.35
CA LEU A 165 -3.42 -5.57 -13.68
C LEU A 165 -2.38 -6.45 -14.37
N ASN A 166 -2.37 -6.48 -15.70
CA ASN A 166 -1.40 -7.22 -16.49
C ASN A 166 0.01 -6.66 -16.31
N TRP A 167 0.15 -5.33 -16.35
CA TRP A 167 1.42 -4.68 -16.07
C TRP A 167 1.88 -4.96 -14.63
N TYR A 168 0.98 -4.79 -13.65
CA TYR A 168 1.32 -4.93 -12.23
C TYR A 168 1.68 -6.37 -11.86
N SER A 169 1.07 -7.37 -12.51
CA SER A 169 1.46 -8.78 -12.36
C SER A 169 2.90 -9.02 -12.80
N LYS A 170 3.30 -8.48 -13.96
CA LYS A 170 4.70 -8.57 -14.46
C LYS A 170 5.67 -7.83 -13.54
N TYR A 171 5.30 -6.63 -13.09
CA TYR A 171 6.09 -5.86 -12.15
C TYR A 171 6.33 -6.62 -10.84
N ARG A 172 5.27 -7.21 -10.26
CA ARG A 172 5.37 -8.01 -9.03
C ARG A 172 6.22 -9.27 -9.21
N GLU A 173 6.14 -9.92 -10.37
CA GLU A 173 6.99 -11.07 -10.70
C GLU A 173 8.47 -10.67 -10.75
N GLN A 174 8.78 -9.53 -11.37
CA GLN A 174 10.14 -9.01 -11.42
C GLN A 174 10.67 -8.66 -10.02
N GLU A 175 9.87 -7.97 -9.20
CA GLU A 175 10.26 -7.64 -7.83
C GLU A 175 10.40 -8.88 -6.94
N ALA A 176 9.55 -9.89 -7.12
CA ALA A 176 9.67 -11.16 -6.41
C ALA A 176 11.00 -11.84 -6.74
N ILE A 177 11.36 -11.93 -8.03
CA ILE A 177 12.66 -12.48 -8.45
C ILE A 177 13.81 -11.66 -7.86
N ARG A 178 13.73 -10.33 -7.92
CA ARG A 178 14.77 -9.44 -7.36
C ARG A 178 14.94 -9.65 -5.85
N LEU A 179 13.85 -9.80 -5.10
CA LEU A 179 13.89 -10.09 -3.67
C LEU A 179 14.41 -11.51 -3.38
N CYS A 180 14.06 -12.52 -4.19
CA CYS A 180 14.65 -13.85 -4.10
C CYS A 180 16.16 -13.81 -4.32
N LEU A 181 16.64 -13.12 -5.35
CA LEU A 181 18.07 -12.92 -5.60
C LEU A 181 18.75 -12.24 -4.40
N LYS A 182 18.13 -11.19 -3.83
CA LYS A 182 18.62 -10.52 -2.63
C LYS A 182 18.74 -11.51 -1.45
N HIS A 183 17.70 -12.29 -1.21
CA HIS A 183 17.63 -13.25 -0.13
C HIS A 183 18.69 -14.35 -0.28
N PHE A 184 18.84 -14.93 -1.48
CA PHE A 184 19.86 -15.95 -1.76
C PHE A 184 21.28 -15.41 -1.56
N ARG A 185 21.56 -14.19 -2.01
CA ARG A 185 22.86 -13.56 -1.81
C ARG A 185 23.17 -13.33 -0.33
N GLN A 186 22.20 -12.85 0.45
CA GLN A 186 22.35 -12.60 1.89
C GLN A 186 22.61 -13.86 2.71
N HIS A 187 22.20 -15.03 2.21
CA HIS A 187 22.39 -16.33 2.88
C HIS A 187 23.45 -17.20 2.20
N ASN A 188 24.25 -16.62 1.29
CA ASN A 188 25.33 -17.29 0.57
C ASN A 188 24.87 -18.51 -0.26
N TYR A 189 23.61 -18.53 -0.72
CA TYR A 189 23.09 -19.56 -1.63
C TYR A 189 23.49 -19.26 -3.08
N THR A 190 24.79 -19.28 -3.35
CA THR A 190 25.39 -18.80 -4.62
C THR A 190 24.88 -19.55 -5.85
N GLU A 191 24.76 -20.88 -5.78
CA GLU A 191 24.29 -21.68 -6.92
C GLU A 191 22.85 -21.31 -7.34
N ALA A 192 21.96 -21.13 -6.35
CA ALA A 192 20.58 -20.70 -6.58
C ALA A 192 20.51 -19.26 -7.12
N PHE A 193 21.35 -18.37 -6.58
CA PHE A 193 21.48 -16.99 -7.04
C PHE A 193 21.90 -16.93 -8.52
N GLU A 194 23.02 -17.56 -8.88
CA GLU A 194 23.55 -17.55 -10.25
C GLU A 194 22.58 -18.19 -11.25
N SER A 195 21.97 -19.32 -10.86
CA SER A 195 21.00 -20.03 -11.70
C SER A 195 19.77 -19.17 -12.00
N LEU A 196 19.20 -18.53 -10.98
CA LEU A 196 18.02 -17.67 -11.14
C LEU A 196 18.35 -16.39 -11.90
N GLN A 197 19.49 -15.75 -11.60
CA GLN A 197 19.92 -14.52 -12.27
C GLN A 197 20.17 -14.77 -13.77
N LYS A 198 20.88 -15.86 -14.10
CA LYS A 198 21.17 -16.24 -15.49
C LYS A 198 19.90 -16.51 -16.30
N LYS A 199 18.90 -17.16 -15.69
CA LYS A 199 17.63 -17.50 -16.35
C LYS A 199 16.72 -16.29 -16.55
N THR A 200 16.64 -15.42 -15.56
CA THR A 200 15.68 -14.30 -15.55
C THR A 200 16.25 -13.01 -16.16
N LYS A 201 17.58 -12.87 -16.18
CA LYS A 201 18.31 -11.66 -16.61
C LYS A 201 17.93 -10.40 -15.82
N ILE A 202 17.31 -10.56 -14.65
CA ILE A 202 16.94 -9.46 -13.78
C ILE A 202 18.17 -9.04 -12.99
N ALA A 203 18.51 -7.75 -13.06
CA ALA A 203 19.56 -7.17 -12.26
C ALA A 203 19.07 -7.00 -10.81
N LEU A 204 19.81 -7.55 -9.85
CA LEU A 204 19.52 -7.37 -8.43
C LEU A 204 19.74 -5.90 -8.00
N GLU A 205 20.82 -5.30 -8.51
CA GLU A 205 21.31 -3.97 -8.13
C GLU A 205 22.20 -3.39 -9.24
N HIS A 206 22.66 -2.16 -9.05
CA HIS A 206 23.57 -1.50 -9.98
C HIS A 206 24.92 -2.24 -10.06
N PRO A 207 25.56 -2.37 -11.25
CA PRO A 207 26.83 -3.09 -11.40
C PRO A 207 27.94 -2.64 -10.44
N MET A 208 27.98 -1.34 -10.09
CA MET A 208 28.93 -0.82 -9.10
C MET A 208 28.73 -1.38 -7.70
N LEU A 209 27.47 -1.62 -7.27
CA LEU A 209 27.20 -2.25 -5.97
C LEU A 209 27.63 -3.72 -5.98
N THR A 210 27.48 -4.38 -7.13
CA THR A 210 27.95 -5.76 -7.30
C THR A 210 29.48 -5.84 -7.24
N ASP A 211 30.20 -4.92 -7.89
CA ASP A 211 31.66 -4.82 -7.83
C ASP A 211 32.14 -4.45 -6.41
N MET A 212 31.43 -3.56 -5.72
CA MET A 212 31.72 -3.21 -4.34
C MET A 212 31.58 -4.42 -3.40
N HIS A 213 30.51 -5.22 -3.53
CA HIS A 213 30.36 -6.45 -2.75
C HIS A 213 31.46 -7.47 -3.06
N ASP A 214 31.86 -7.62 -4.32
CA ASP A 214 32.96 -8.54 -4.68
C ASP A 214 34.28 -8.13 -4.00
N LYS A 215 34.67 -6.86 -4.13
CA LYS A 215 35.90 -6.33 -3.53
C LYS A 215 35.87 -6.37 -2.01
N LEU A 216 34.81 -5.83 -1.39
CA LEU A 216 34.74 -5.67 0.05
C LEU A 216 34.42 -6.97 0.79
N VAL A 217 33.43 -7.74 0.31
CA VAL A 217 32.86 -8.88 1.05
C VAL A 217 33.50 -10.20 0.65
N LEU A 218 33.77 -10.41 -0.65
CA LEU A 218 34.31 -11.68 -1.14
C LEU A 218 35.83 -11.71 -1.13
N LYS A 219 36.49 -10.62 -1.53
CA LYS A 219 37.95 -10.54 -1.67
C LYS A 219 38.68 -9.88 -0.50
N GLY A 220 37.98 -9.04 0.27
CA GLY A 220 38.59 -8.24 1.34
C GLY A 220 39.59 -7.21 0.84
N ASP A 221 39.42 -6.73 -0.40
CA ASP A 221 40.27 -5.73 -1.05
C ASP A 221 39.74 -4.32 -0.74
N PHE A 222 40.19 -3.78 0.40
CA PHE A 222 39.73 -2.49 0.91
C PHE A 222 40.20 -1.31 0.05
N ASP A 223 41.45 -1.35 -0.44
CA ASP A 223 42.04 -0.29 -1.27
C ASP A 223 41.25 -0.14 -2.60
N ALA A 224 40.98 -1.26 -3.29
CA ALA A 224 40.19 -1.22 -4.52
C ALA A 224 38.72 -0.84 -4.30
N CYS A 225 38.19 -1.09 -3.09
CA CYS A 225 36.86 -0.64 -2.70
C CYS A 225 36.83 0.87 -2.45
N GLU A 226 37.83 1.44 -1.77
CA GLU A 226 37.96 2.87 -1.54
C GLU A 226 38.07 3.65 -2.86
N GLU A 227 38.92 3.19 -3.78
CA GLU A 227 39.01 3.79 -5.12
C GLU A 227 37.66 3.80 -5.87
N LEU A 228 36.87 2.74 -5.71
CA LEU A 228 35.57 2.61 -6.36
C LEU A 228 34.56 3.59 -5.77
N ILE A 229 34.59 3.81 -4.46
CA ILE A 229 33.77 4.81 -3.78
C ILE A 229 34.19 6.22 -4.21
N GLU A 230 35.48 6.52 -4.27
CA GLU A 230 35.98 7.83 -4.74
C GLU A 230 35.56 8.11 -6.19
N LYS A 231 35.63 7.11 -7.07
CA LYS A 231 35.13 7.21 -8.46
C LYS A 231 33.62 7.49 -8.49
N ALA A 232 32.85 6.87 -7.62
CA ALA A 232 31.40 7.09 -7.51
C ALA A 232 31.06 8.52 -7.03
N VAL A 233 31.81 9.04 -6.06
CA VAL A 233 31.62 10.40 -5.51
C VAL A 233 32.02 11.47 -6.52
N ASN A 234 33.11 11.25 -7.26
CA ASN A 234 33.65 12.22 -8.22
C ASN A 234 32.95 12.18 -9.60
N GLY A 235 32.17 11.13 -9.89
CA GLY A 235 31.36 11.01 -11.10
C GLY A 235 30.10 11.88 -11.06
N LYS A 236 30.14 13.09 -11.63
CA LYS A 236 28.95 13.93 -11.86
C LYS A 236 27.97 13.25 -12.83
N LYS A 237 26.70 13.16 -12.39
CA LYS A 237 25.46 12.69 -13.05
C LYS A 237 25.25 11.17 -13.08
N LEU A 238 24.55 10.68 -12.05
CA LEU A 238 23.50 9.67 -12.17
C LEU A 238 22.22 10.34 -12.68
#